data_AF-A0A8E2F054-F1
#
_entry.id   AF-A0A8E2F054-F1
#
_cell.length_a   1.000
_cell.length_b   1.000
_cell.length_c   1.000
_cell.angle_alpha   90.00
_cell.angle_beta   90.00
_cell.angle_gamma   90.00
#
_symmetry.space_group_name_H-M   'P 1'
#
loop_
_entity.id
_entity.type
_entity.pdbx_description
1 polymer ?
#
loop_
_entity_poly.entity_id
_entity_poly.type
_entity_poly.pdbx_seq_one_letter_code
_entity_poly.pdbx_strand_id
1 'polypeptide(L)'
;MRPENWLMPPTNRVSFGPNRTAVFEDKEFRYYHFGPTFSFGRQLSNATFMIGKQWMNLQNREYILAAVTAFLGNNSNCNGCDFVPIGDFSRNDADVSLLGLMNLATYTGPVNDSWFQPTSEPYEQNRKIIGWFTNTNMSFVGCTEQYQICTRNRCSPLTNLYAPNYAKSTLESTEAQSATFDLLWKDIWGTSMEYLVVFLGADVLRAQESLYRLGFISSALETGYWRVEMENIHNVSIVFAQRRYVNFANPPNLEVRPNITIRQYLQEPGEPQRFCKHMKVRSSEHSCFSVIKLASVLITGAIIMLLSPALPAIVSRFQRRSQPGRYRRMSWSETNIMRLHQRYLGDPEIGL
;
A
#
# COMPACT_ATOMS: atom_id res chain seq x y z
N MET A 1 45.26 -6.51 13.91
CA MET A 1 44.77 -5.19 14.36
C MET A 1 43.65 -5.44 15.35
N ARG A 2 43.83 -5.00 16.59
CA ARG A 2 42.97 -5.30 17.74
C ARG A 2 41.66 -4.49 17.67
N PRO A 3 40.55 -5.02 18.20
CA PRO A 3 39.35 -4.22 18.43
C PRO A 3 39.57 -3.41 19.71
N GLU A 4 39.59 -2.08 19.60
CA GLU A 4 39.52 -1.21 20.77
C GLU A 4 38.06 -0.95 21.13
N ASN A 5 37.82 -1.10 22.44
CA ASN A 5 36.55 -0.97 23.13
C ASN A 5 35.92 0.41 22.90
N TRP A 6 34.74 0.45 22.28
CA TRP A 6 33.89 1.64 22.29
C TRP A 6 33.16 1.72 23.64
N LEU A 7 33.81 2.38 24.60
CA LEU A 7 33.14 2.89 25.80
C LEU A 7 32.33 4.12 25.40
N MET A 8 31.01 4.07 25.63
CA MET A 8 30.12 5.23 25.52
C MET A 8 30.54 6.31 26.54
N PRO A 9 30.47 7.62 26.18
CA PRO A 9 30.76 8.69 27.13
C PRO A 9 29.63 8.84 28.18
N PRO A 10 29.94 9.27 29.42
CA PRO A 10 28.96 9.40 30.49
C PRO A 10 28.22 10.75 30.45
N THR A 11 26.97 10.70 30.89
CA THR A 11 26.16 11.79 31.48
C THR A 11 25.86 13.02 30.60
N ASN A 12 24.81 12.94 29.77
CA ASN A 12 24.06 14.12 29.34
C ASN A 12 22.66 14.13 30.00
N ARG A 13 22.17 15.34 30.30
CA ARG A 13 20.91 15.59 31.02
C ARG A 13 19.74 14.85 30.36
N VAL A 14 19.08 14.00 31.15
CA VAL A 14 17.85 13.34 30.75
C VAL A 14 16.70 14.33 30.93
N SER A 15 16.16 14.85 29.83
CA SER A 15 14.87 15.53 29.86
C SER A 15 13.77 14.52 29.59
N PHE A 16 13.01 14.16 30.62
CA PHE A 16 11.80 13.37 30.48
C PHE A 16 10.66 14.29 30.02
N GLY A 17 10.10 14.01 28.84
CA GLY A 17 8.79 14.54 28.49
C GLY A 17 7.72 13.96 29.42
N PRO A 18 6.53 14.58 29.56
CA PRO A 18 5.50 14.18 30.52
C PRO A 18 4.98 12.74 30.33
N ASN A 19 5.31 12.07 29.22
CA ASN A 19 5.07 10.64 29.00
C ASN A 19 6.37 9.91 28.64
N ARG A 20 7.17 9.55 29.66
CA ARG A 20 8.20 8.48 29.74
C ARG A 20 8.91 8.03 28.45
N THR A 21 9.40 8.97 27.66
CA THR A 21 10.43 8.73 26.63
C THR A 21 11.71 9.45 27.05
N ALA A 22 12.85 8.76 27.00
CA ALA A 22 14.15 9.36 27.22
C ALA A 22 14.76 9.71 25.85
N VAL A 23 15.02 10.99 25.63
CA VAL A 23 15.75 11.49 24.47
C VAL A 23 17.16 11.83 24.92
N PHE A 24 18.17 11.18 24.33
CA PHE A 24 19.57 11.53 24.54
C PHE A 24 20.06 12.30 23.33
N GLU A 25 20.68 13.46 23.57
CA GLU A 25 21.28 14.27 22.53
C GLU A 25 22.80 14.26 22.73
N ASP A 26 23.50 13.59 21.82
CA ASP A 26 24.92 13.80 21.57
C ASP A 26 25.02 14.80 20.40
N LYS A 27 26.16 15.51 20.25
CA LYS A 27 26.32 16.57 19.23
C LYS A 27 26.04 16.09 17.80
N GLU A 28 26.11 14.79 17.56
CA GLU A 28 25.90 14.16 16.25
C GLU A 28 24.64 13.30 16.15
N PHE A 29 24.10 12.78 17.26
CA PHE A 29 23.00 11.81 17.26
C PHE A 29 21.91 12.14 18.28
N ARG A 30 20.66 11.91 17.87
CA ARG A 30 19.49 11.91 18.76
C ARG A 30 18.98 10.48 18.91
N TYR A 31 18.83 10.03 20.16
CA TYR A 31 18.36 8.70 20.50
C TYR A 31 16.95 8.76 21.07
N TYR A 32 16.10 7.80 20.70
CA TYR A 32 14.77 7.61 21.26
C TYR A 32 14.69 6.25 21.93
N HIS A 33 14.33 6.26 23.21
CA HIS A 33 14.32 5.05 24.04
C HIS A 33 12.89 4.57 24.33
N PHE A 34 12.49 3.51 23.62
CA PHE A 34 11.33 2.67 23.92
C PHE A 34 11.73 1.27 24.38
N GLY A 35 13.04 1.02 24.51
CA GLY A 35 13.60 -0.29 24.79
C GLY A 35 14.94 -0.55 24.07
N PRO A 36 15.77 -1.49 24.56
CA PRO A 36 16.99 -1.90 23.88
C PRO A 36 16.67 -2.60 22.55
N THR A 37 17.52 -2.35 21.54
CA THR A 37 17.43 -2.97 20.22
C THR A 37 18.31 -4.20 20.10
N PHE A 38 17.85 -5.17 19.34
CA PHE A 38 18.50 -6.45 19.12
C PHE A 38 18.60 -6.74 17.62
N SER A 39 19.62 -7.49 17.25
CA SER A 39 19.72 -8.10 15.94
C SER A 39 20.36 -9.48 16.11
N PHE A 40 19.69 -10.51 15.57
CA PHE A 40 20.11 -11.90 15.69
C PHE A 40 20.45 -12.32 17.14
N GLY A 41 19.59 -11.93 18.10
CA GLY A 41 19.73 -12.26 19.52
C GLY A 41 20.84 -11.49 20.25
N ARG A 42 21.54 -10.58 19.58
CA ARG A 42 22.55 -9.71 20.20
C ARG A 42 22.01 -8.29 20.35
N GLN A 43 22.16 -7.74 21.55
CA GLN A 43 21.81 -6.34 21.78
C GLN A 43 22.76 -5.44 21.00
N LEU A 44 22.20 -4.55 20.17
CA LEU A 44 22.96 -3.58 19.38
C LEU A 44 23.08 -2.23 20.09
N SER A 45 21.99 -1.76 20.70
CA SER A 45 21.94 -0.47 21.37
C SER A 45 20.96 -0.50 22.54
N ASN A 46 21.14 0.42 23.50
CA ASN A 46 20.15 0.68 24.53
C ASN A 46 18.98 1.52 24.00
N ALA A 47 19.12 2.16 22.84
CA ALA A 47 18.06 2.96 22.22
C ALA A 47 17.30 2.17 21.16
N THR A 48 16.05 2.57 20.93
CA THR A 48 15.16 1.97 19.93
C THR A 48 15.38 2.60 18.56
N PHE A 49 15.41 3.93 18.51
CA PHE A 49 15.71 4.68 17.30
C PHE A 49 16.90 5.58 17.54
N MET A 50 17.70 5.79 16.49
CA MET A 50 18.82 6.70 16.48
C MET A 50 18.81 7.46 15.17
N ILE A 51 18.92 8.78 15.25
CA ILE A 51 18.96 9.67 14.09
C ILE A 51 20.23 10.51 14.15
N GLY A 52 21.06 10.40 13.12
CA GLY A 52 22.23 11.23 12.94
C GLY A 52 21.88 12.59 12.32
N LYS A 53 22.51 13.67 12.81
CA LYS A 53 22.29 15.03 12.31
C LYS A 53 22.66 15.19 10.83
N GLN A 54 23.76 14.57 10.40
CA GLN A 54 24.16 14.58 8.99
C GLN A 54 23.15 13.85 8.11
N TRP A 55 22.61 12.73 8.60
CA TRP A 55 21.64 11.94 7.84
C TRP A 55 20.37 12.75 7.59
N MET A 56 19.86 13.51 8.57
CA MET A 56 18.71 14.40 8.37
C MET A 56 18.92 15.42 7.25
N ASN A 57 20.12 16.01 7.15
CA ASN A 57 20.44 17.01 6.12
C ASN A 57 20.57 16.41 4.71
N LEU A 58 20.77 15.10 4.61
CA LEU A 58 20.93 14.39 3.33
C LEU A 58 19.62 13.78 2.82
N GLN A 59 18.52 13.92 3.57
CA GLN A 59 17.24 13.37 3.17
C GLN A 59 16.64 14.16 2.00
N ASN A 60 16.12 13.43 1.02
CA ASN A 60 15.48 13.98 -0.16
C ASN A 60 14.05 13.46 -0.33
N ARG A 61 13.40 13.11 0.78
CA ARG A 61 12.00 12.67 0.85
C ARG A 61 11.29 13.48 1.93
N GLU A 62 10.03 13.79 1.68
CA GLU A 62 9.19 14.61 2.56
C GLU A 62 8.78 13.85 3.81
N TYR A 63 8.58 12.53 3.67
CA TYR A 63 8.28 11.65 4.78
C TYR A 63 9.24 10.47 4.76
N ILE A 64 9.70 10.08 5.94
CA ILE A 64 10.52 8.88 6.12
C ILE A 64 9.93 8.10 7.29
N LEU A 65 9.60 6.85 7.02
CA LEU A 65 9.12 5.92 8.03
C LEU A 65 10.22 4.96 8.43
N ALA A 66 10.25 4.63 9.72
CA ALA A 66 10.99 3.51 10.26
C ALA A 66 10.04 2.69 11.13
N ALA A 67 10.23 1.38 11.15
CA ALA A 67 9.44 0.49 11.97
C ALA A 67 10.38 -0.44 12.76
N VAL A 68 9.95 -0.82 13.95
CA VAL A 68 10.55 -1.90 14.74
C VAL A 68 9.44 -2.70 15.40
N THR A 69 9.61 -4.01 15.49
CA THR A 69 8.62 -4.91 16.13
C THR A 69 9.21 -5.68 17.30
N ALA A 70 8.39 -5.81 18.33
CA ALA A 70 8.60 -6.70 19.45
C ALA A 70 7.55 -7.81 19.41
N PHE A 71 8.01 -9.05 19.28
CA PHE A 71 7.15 -10.21 19.27
C PHE A 71 6.95 -10.77 20.69
N LEU A 72 5.71 -11.07 21.05
CA LEU A 72 5.37 -11.59 22.38
C LEU A 72 5.96 -13.01 22.60
N GLY A 73 6.59 -13.21 23.77
CA GLY A 73 7.16 -14.50 24.19
C GLY A 73 8.68 -14.61 24.01
N ASN A 74 9.33 -13.56 23.49
CA ASN A 74 10.77 -13.51 23.22
C ASN A 74 11.53 -12.58 24.18
N ASN A 75 10.97 -12.33 25.35
CA ASN A 75 11.27 -11.17 26.19
C ASN A 75 12.67 -11.21 26.82
N SER A 76 13.32 -12.38 26.90
CA SER A 76 14.64 -12.55 27.51
C SER A 76 15.78 -12.78 26.52
N ASN A 77 15.52 -13.36 25.34
CA ASN A 77 16.57 -13.70 24.36
C ASN A 77 16.32 -13.16 22.94
N CYS A 78 15.24 -12.38 22.71
CA CYS A 78 14.89 -11.65 21.49
C CYS A 78 15.44 -12.25 20.17
N ASN A 79 15.25 -13.56 19.97
CA ASN A 79 15.63 -14.27 18.75
C ASN A 79 14.60 -13.96 17.66
N GLY A 80 14.77 -12.83 16.97
CA GLY A 80 13.92 -12.40 15.87
C GLY A 80 12.97 -11.24 16.16
N CYS A 81 13.14 -10.51 17.27
CA CYS A 81 12.56 -9.18 17.43
C CYS A 81 13.62 -8.09 17.23
N ASP A 82 13.16 -6.88 16.91
CA ASP A 82 14.02 -5.72 16.70
C ASP A 82 14.35 -5.01 18.02
N PHE A 83 13.44 -5.07 18.99
CA PHE A 83 13.59 -4.42 20.28
C PHE A 83 12.80 -5.11 21.39
N VAL A 84 13.15 -4.79 22.65
CA VAL A 84 12.41 -5.23 23.85
C VAL A 84 11.68 -4.03 24.44
N PRO A 85 10.34 -3.99 24.45
CA PRO A 85 9.58 -2.80 24.84
C PRO A 85 9.72 -2.52 26.34
N ILE A 86 9.79 -1.24 26.71
CA ILE A 86 9.66 -0.82 28.12
C ILE A 86 8.29 -1.24 28.69
N GLY A 87 8.20 -1.34 30.01
CA GLY A 87 7.00 -1.86 30.70
C GLY A 87 5.69 -1.18 30.28
N ASP A 88 5.70 0.12 30.01
CA ASP A 88 4.49 0.86 29.62
C ASP A 88 3.98 0.52 28.21
N PHE A 89 4.85 -0.02 27.34
CA PHE A 89 4.49 -0.50 25.99
C PHE A 89 4.44 -2.02 25.89
N SER A 90 4.85 -2.73 26.95
CA SER A 90 4.88 -4.19 26.96
C SER A 90 3.45 -4.73 27.03
N ARG A 91 3.12 -5.65 26.12
CA ARG A 91 1.84 -6.35 26.06
C ARG A 91 2.09 -7.85 26.20
N ASN A 92 1.16 -8.54 26.86
CA ASN A 92 1.21 -9.99 27.07
C ASN A 92 0.23 -10.77 26.15
N ASP A 93 -0.45 -10.08 25.24
CA ASP A 93 -1.51 -10.62 24.39
C ASP A 93 -1.40 -10.20 22.91
N ALA A 94 -0.38 -9.42 22.56
CA ALA A 94 -0.21 -8.85 21.22
C ALA A 94 1.28 -8.67 20.89
N ASP A 95 1.59 -8.61 19.60
CA ASP A 95 2.85 -8.03 19.17
C ASP A 95 2.77 -6.51 19.21
N VAL A 96 3.92 -5.87 19.41
CA VAL A 96 4.00 -4.41 19.53
C VAL A 96 4.93 -3.88 18.46
N SER A 97 4.39 -3.03 17.59
CA SER A 97 5.10 -2.41 16.49
C SER A 97 5.17 -0.91 16.74
N LEU A 98 6.37 -0.33 16.67
CA LEU A 98 6.57 1.12 16.77
C LEU A 98 6.89 1.66 15.39
N LEU A 99 6.07 2.61 14.93
CA LEU A 99 6.30 3.33 13.68
C LEU A 99 6.81 4.73 14.02
N GLY A 100 8.03 5.02 13.62
CA GLY A 100 8.60 6.34 13.70
C GLY A 100 8.46 7.08 12.38
N LEU A 101 7.97 8.31 12.43
CA LEU A 101 7.83 9.20 11.28
C LEU A 101 8.77 10.38 11.44
N MET A 102 9.66 10.57 10.47
CA MET A 102 10.33 11.84 10.27
C MET A 102 9.58 12.63 9.20
N ASN A 103 9.11 13.81 9.59
CA ASN A 103 8.37 14.71 8.73
C ASN A 103 9.28 15.87 8.31
N LEU A 104 9.56 15.98 7.02
CA LEU A 104 10.31 17.09 6.42
C LEU A 104 9.41 17.98 5.55
N ALA A 105 8.10 17.70 5.52
CA ALA A 105 7.13 18.46 4.76
C ALA A 105 6.87 19.83 5.38
N THR A 106 6.62 20.80 4.50
CA THR A 106 6.21 22.17 4.80
C THR A 106 4.75 22.31 4.43
N TYR A 107 3.88 22.51 5.41
CA TYR A 107 2.45 22.64 5.17
C TYR A 107 2.07 24.06 4.78
N THR A 108 1.09 24.21 3.88
CA THR A 108 0.53 25.50 3.46
C THR A 108 -0.45 26.11 4.47
N GLY A 109 -0.80 25.37 5.52
CA GLY A 109 -1.69 25.80 6.60
C GLY A 109 -1.39 25.06 7.90
N PRO A 110 -2.03 25.46 9.01
CA PRO A 110 -1.85 24.83 10.30
C PRO A 110 -2.39 23.39 10.28
N VAL A 111 -1.66 22.49 10.92
CA VAL A 111 -2.03 21.08 11.03
C VAL A 111 -1.96 20.68 12.49
N ASN A 112 -3.08 20.19 13.02
CA ASN A 112 -3.19 19.75 14.40
C ASN A 112 -3.22 18.22 14.46
N ASP A 113 -2.04 17.62 14.43
CA ASP A 113 -1.89 16.16 14.41
C ASP A 113 -0.75 15.70 15.32
N SER A 114 -1.04 14.75 16.21
CA SER A 114 -0.09 14.26 17.21
C SER A 114 1.03 13.39 16.64
N TRP A 115 0.90 12.90 15.41
CA TRP A 115 1.93 12.12 14.74
C TRP A 115 2.69 12.96 13.73
N PHE A 116 2.05 13.70 12.84
CA PHE A 116 2.79 14.58 11.90
C PHE A 116 3.45 15.77 12.60
N GLN A 117 2.93 16.19 13.76
CA GLN A 117 3.44 17.24 14.66
C GLN A 117 4.07 18.47 13.98
N PRO A 118 3.41 19.15 13.03
CA PRO A 118 3.87 20.46 12.62
C PRO A 118 3.59 21.49 13.73
N THR A 119 4.36 22.57 13.74
CA THR A 119 4.17 23.69 14.66
C THR A 119 2.78 24.30 14.46
N SER A 120 2.15 24.75 15.54
CA SER A 120 0.90 25.51 15.45
C SER A 120 1.09 26.90 14.85
N GLU A 121 2.29 27.46 15.02
CA GLU A 121 2.68 28.77 14.50
C GLU A 121 3.40 28.64 13.15
N PRO A 122 3.10 29.52 12.18
CA PRO A 122 3.82 29.56 10.92
C PRO A 122 5.26 30.04 11.15
N TYR A 123 6.19 29.50 10.38
CA TYR A 123 7.50 30.10 10.25
C TYR A 123 7.39 31.33 9.33
N GLU A 124 7.74 32.49 9.87
CA GLU A 124 7.73 33.77 9.16
C GLU A 124 9.15 34.27 8.88
N GLN A 125 9.41 34.69 7.65
CA GLN A 125 10.65 35.40 7.28
C GLN A 125 10.29 36.70 6.56
N ASN A 126 10.85 37.82 7.00
CA ASN A 126 10.58 39.14 6.43
C ASN A 126 9.07 39.49 6.34
N ARG A 127 8.29 39.11 7.37
CA ARG A 127 6.82 39.27 7.44
C ARG A 127 6.04 38.51 6.35
N LYS A 128 6.63 37.46 5.77
CA LYS A 128 5.95 36.52 4.88
C LYS A 128 5.90 35.15 5.53
N ILE A 129 4.71 34.55 5.55
CA ILE A 129 4.52 33.16 5.99
C ILE A 129 5.16 32.26 4.94
N ILE A 130 6.13 31.45 5.38
CA ILE A 130 6.76 30.44 4.52
C ILE A 130 5.97 29.13 4.58
N GLY A 131 5.51 28.75 5.78
CA GLY A 131 4.72 27.56 6.00
C GLY A 131 4.77 27.07 7.44
N TRP A 132 4.17 25.92 7.69
CA TRP A 132 4.16 25.24 8.98
C TRP A 132 5.05 24.01 8.91
N PHE A 133 6.03 23.91 9.81
CA PHE A 133 7.08 22.88 9.79
C PHE A 133 7.03 22.10 11.10
N THR A 134 7.50 20.85 11.13
CA THR A 134 7.72 20.19 12.42
C THR A 134 8.97 20.72 13.11
N ASN A 135 8.91 20.86 14.43
CA ASN A 135 10.08 21.10 15.28
C ASN A 135 10.65 19.80 15.87
N THR A 136 9.99 18.66 15.62
CA THR A 136 10.42 17.34 16.09
C THR A 136 11.13 16.60 14.97
N ASN A 137 12.27 15.97 15.28
CA ASN A 137 13.00 15.21 14.26
C ASN A 137 12.27 13.90 13.92
N MET A 138 11.55 13.34 14.88
CA MET A 138 10.80 12.11 14.71
C MET A 138 9.65 12.07 15.73
N SER A 139 8.53 11.56 15.28
CA SER A 139 7.35 11.27 16.09
C SER A 139 7.02 9.78 16.00
N PHE A 140 6.24 9.25 16.94
CA PHE A 140 6.03 7.81 17.05
C PHE A 140 4.56 7.48 17.26
N VAL A 141 4.15 6.35 16.68
CA VAL A 141 2.89 5.69 16.98
C VAL A 141 3.18 4.24 17.33
N GLY A 142 2.58 3.77 18.42
CA GLY A 142 2.62 2.37 18.83
C GLY A 142 1.38 1.65 18.38
N CYS A 143 1.56 0.54 17.68
CA CYS A 143 0.51 -0.34 17.20
C CYS A 143 0.61 -1.69 17.91
N THR A 144 -0.54 -2.26 18.25
CA THR A 144 -0.62 -3.63 18.74
C THR A 144 -1.23 -4.51 17.66
N GLU A 145 -0.52 -5.55 17.26
CA GLU A 145 -0.98 -6.50 16.24
C GLU A 145 -1.42 -7.79 16.92
N GLN A 146 -2.66 -8.20 16.64
CA GLN A 146 -3.22 -9.44 17.14
C GLN A 146 -3.89 -10.21 16.01
N TYR A 147 -3.77 -11.52 16.08
CA TYR A 147 -4.19 -12.45 15.05
C TYR A 147 -5.14 -13.48 15.64
N GLN A 148 -6.20 -13.76 14.91
CA GLN A 148 -7.16 -14.80 15.22
C GLN A 148 -7.48 -15.57 13.95
N ILE A 149 -7.39 -16.89 14.02
CA ILE A 149 -7.70 -17.75 12.88
C ILE A 149 -8.94 -18.57 13.22
N CYS A 150 -9.91 -18.50 12.32
CA CYS A 150 -11.22 -19.10 12.48
C CYS A 150 -11.46 -20.20 11.46
N THR A 151 -12.02 -21.30 11.94
CA THR A 151 -12.75 -22.29 11.15
C THR A 151 -14.25 -22.01 11.24
N ARG A 152 -15.10 -22.83 10.62
CA ARG A 152 -16.56 -22.59 10.55
C ARG A 152 -17.22 -22.36 11.92
N ASN A 153 -16.77 -23.06 12.96
CA ASN A 153 -17.41 -23.05 14.28
C ASN A 153 -16.46 -22.74 15.45
N ARG A 154 -15.16 -22.56 15.19
CA ARG A 154 -14.14 -22.38 16.23
C ARG A 154 -13.08 -21.41 15.77
N CYS A 155 -12.67 -20.52 16.66
CA CYS A 155 -11.56 -19.60 16.44
C CYS A 155 -10.48 -19.85 17.49
N SER A 156 -9.22 -19.58 17.11
CA SER A 156 -8.14 -19.46 18.09
C SER A 156 -8.42 -18.29 19.04
N PRO A 157 -7.79 -18.24 20.22
CA PRO A 157 -7.73 -16.98 20.96
C PRO A 157 -7.06 -15.90 20.10
N LEU A 158 -7.43 -14.65 20.34
CA LEU A 158 -6.77 -13.49 19.77
C LEU A 158 -5.40 -13.34 20.46
N THR A 159 -4.32 -13.44 19.70
CA THR A 159 -2.96 -13.52 20.26
C THR A 159 -1.93 -12.94 19.29
N ASN A 160 -0.67 -12.94 19.69
CA ASN A 160 0.46 -12.52 18.87
C ASN A 160 0.63 -13.33 17.58
N LEU A 161 1.55 -12.87 16.72
CA LEU A 161 1.94 -13.54 15.49
C LEU A 161 2.36 -14.95 15.83
N TYR A 162 3.42 -15.25 16.58
CA TYR A 162 3.96 -16.64 16.69
C TYR A 162 3.11 -17.68 17.46
N ALA A 163 2.08 -17.27 18.18
CA ALA A 163 1.22 -18.13 18.99
C ALA A 163 0.21 -19.03 18.23
N PRO A 164 -0.30 -18.70 17.02
CA PRO A 164 -1.13 -19.55 16.18
C PRO A 164 -0.43 -20.83 15.69
N ASN A 165 0.90 -20.98 15.81
CA ASN A 165 1.49 -22.32 15.68
C ASN A 165 0.88 -23.31 16.71
N TYR A 166 0.42 -22.81 17.86
CA TYR A 166 -0.42 -23.55 18.81
C TYR A 166 -1.92 -23.61 18.39
N ALA A 167 -2.40 -22.70 17.54
CA ALA A 167 -3.75 -22.74 16.99
C ALA A 167 -3.99 -23.97 16.10
N LYS A 168 -2.95 -24.43 15.38
CA LYS A 168 -3.01 -25.63 14.54
C LYS A 168 -3.41 -26.88 15.34
N SER A 169 -2.94 -27.00 16.59
CA SER A 169 -3.29 -28.13 17.48
C SER A 169 -4.64 -27.93 18.17
N THR A 170 -5.09 -26.70 18.40
CA THR A 170 -6.38 -26.41 19.07
C THR A 170 -7.58 -26.45 18.12
N LEU A 171 -7.38 -26.23 16.82
CA LEU A 171 -8.48 -26.14 15.84
C LEU A 171 -8.93 -27.48 15.23
N GLU A 172 -8.41 -28.64 15.68
CA GLU A 172 -8.74 -29.98 15.14
C GLU A 172 -8.77 -30.01 13.59
N SER A 173 -7.76 -29.40 12.98
CA SER A 173 -7.76 -29.14 11.54
C SER A 173 -7.54 -30.42 10.71
N THR A 174 -8.28 -30.54 9.62
CA THR A 174 -7.98 -31.51 8.55
C THR A 174 -6.64 -31.18 7.88
N GLU A 175 -6.01 -32.15 7.21
CA GLU A 175 -4.73 -31.93 6.52
C GLU A 175 -4.79 -30.75 5.54
N ALA A 176 -5.87 -30.63 4.77
CA ALA A 176 -6.09 -29.52 3.85
C ALA A 176 -6.19 -28.16 4.59
N GLN A 177 -6.92 -28.10 5.71
CA GLN A 177 -7.01 -26.89 6.53
C GLN A 177 -5.67 -26.52 7.17
N SER A 178 -4.90 -27.52 7.59
CA SER A 178 -3.54 -27.36 8.10
C SER A 178 -2.61 -26.77 7.03
N ALA A 179 -2.66 -27.27 5.80
CA ALA A 179 -1.89 -26.69 4.70
C ALA A 179 -2.36 -25.28 4.34
N THR A 180 -3.66 -24.97 4.48
CA THR A 180 -4.19 -23.62 4.23
C THR A 180 -3.70 -22.68 5.31
N PHE A 181 -3.73 -23.13 6.56
CA PHE A 181 -3.17 -22.42 7.70
C PHE A 181 -1.68 -22.12 7.48
N ASP A 182 -0.87 -23.10 7.07
CA ASP A 182 0.57 -22.90 6.86
C ASP A 182 0.84 -21.86 5.76
N LEU A 183 0.00 -21.81 4.73
CA LEU A 183 0.05 -20.78 3.70
C LEU A 183 -0.38 -19.40 4.25
N LEU A 184 -1.52 -19.35 4.96
CA LEU A 184 -2.03 -18.12 5.56
C LEU A 184 -1.02 -17.52 6.54
N TRP A 185 -0.42 -18.37 7.34
CA TRP A 185 0.57 -18.02 8.35
C TRP A 185 1.81 -17.33 7.75
N LYS A 186 2.38 -17.94 6.69
CA LYS A 186 3.52 -17.36 5.96
C LYS A 186 3.16 -16.03 5.29
N ASP A 187 1.91 -15.89 4.87
CA ASP A 187 1.40 -14.67 4.29
C ASP A 187 1.29 -13.56 5.33
N ILE A 188 0.58 -13.84 6.43
CA ILE A 188 0.39 -12.93 7.57
C ILE A 188 1.74 -12.40 8.05
N TRP A 189 2.73 -13.28 8.22
CA TRP A 189 4.07 -12.90 8.65
C TRP A 189 4.69 -11.83 7.75
N GLY A 190 4.56 -11.97 6.44
CA GLY A 190 5.08 -11.00 5.48
C GLY A 190 4.19 -9.77 5.25
N THR A 191 3.09 -9.64 6.00
CA THR A 191 2.13 -8.53 5.94
C THR A 191 2.05 -7.76 7.26
N SER A 192 2.92 -8.07 8.23
CA SER A 192 3.02 -7.27 9.46
C SER A 192 3.34 -5.82 9.11
N MET A 193 2.90 -4.89 9.98
CA MET A 193 3.07 -3.46 9.74
C MET A 193 4.54 -3.07 9.52
N GLU A 194 5.47 -3.70 10.21
CA GLU A 194 6.91 -3.47 10.02
C GLU A 194 7.36 -3.80 8.61
N TYR A 195 7.05 -4.99 8.10
CA TYR A 195 7.47 -5.37 6.75
C TYR A 195 6.84 -4.48 5.69
N LEU A 196 5.59 -4.04 5.87
CA LEU A 196 4.99 -3.07 4.96
C LEU A 196 5.77 -1.76 4.92
N VAL A 197 6.18 -1.25 6.07
CA VAL A 197 7.00 -0.04 6.16
C VAL A 197 8.40 -0.27 5.58
N VAL A 198 9.01 -1.44 5.77
CA VAL A 198 10.31 -1.76 5.16
C VAL A 198 10.20 -1.80 3.62
N PHE A 199 9.12 -2.37 3.07
CA PHE A 199 8.97 -2.54 1.62
C PHE A 199 8.44 -1.30 0.89
N LEU A 200 7.47 -0.60 1.47
CA LEU A 200 6.82 0.56 0.85
C LEU A 200 7.40 1.89 1.34
N GLY A 201 8.06 1.90 2.50
CA GLY A 201 8.53 3.13 3.13
C GLY A 201 7.39 4.11 3.32
N ALA A 202 7.66 5.38 3.03
CA ALA A 202 6.66 6.43 3.10
C ALA A 202 5.54 6.33 2.05
N ASP A 203 5.67 5.48 1.02
CA ASP A 203 4.68 5.37 -0.06
C ASP A 203 3.39 4.68 0.40
N VAL A 204 3.42 4.09 1.61
CA VAL A 204 2.22 3.60 2.32
C VAL A 204 1.36 4.74 2.88
N LEU A 205 1.91 5.94 3.05
CA LEU A 205 1.21 7.08 3.63
C LEU A 205 0.32 7.75 2.60
N ARG A 206 -0.95 7.96 2.96
CA ARG A 206 -1.89 8.71 2.13
C ARG A 206 -1.54 10.20 2.07
N ALA A 207 -0.86 10.73 3.08
CA ALA A 207 -0.35 12.09 3.13
C ALA A 207 0.59 12.45 1.95
N GLN A 208 1.12 11.45 1.24
CA GLN A 208 1.84 11.69 -0.02
C GLN A 208 0.94 12.30 -1.11
N GLU A 209 -0.36 11.99 -1.14
CA GLU A 209 -1.29 12.58 -2.10
C GLU A 209 -1.47 14.09 -1.90
N SER A 210 -1.24 14.56 -0.68
CA SER A 210 -1.30 15.97 -0.29
C SER A 210 -0.04 16.76 -0.65
N LEU A 211 1.03 16.10 -1.10
CA LEU A 211 2.28 16.74 -1.52
C LEU A 211 2.12 17.42 -2.88
N TYR A 212 2.61 18.65 -2.97
CA TYR A 212 2.77 19.32 -4.26
C TYR A 212 3.97 18.72 -4.97
N ARG A 213 3.91 18.57 -6.30
CA ARG A 213 4.98 17.97 -7.13
C ARG A 213 6.29 18.80 -7.17
N LEU A 214 6.39 19.88 -6.40
CA LEU A 214 7.49 20.83 -6.40
C LEU A 214 8.02 21.00 -4.97
N GLY A 215 9.07 20.24 -4.64
CA GLY A 215 9.76 20.30 -3.36
C GLY A 215 8.96 19.74 -2.19
N PHE A 216 9.35 20.12 -0.98
CA PHE A 216 8.82 19.58 0.28
C PHE A 216 7.48 20.17 0.71
N ILE A 217 6.68 20.72 -0.21
CA ILE A 217 5.47 21.47 0.14
C ILE A 217 4.27 20.52 0.14
N SER A 218 3.45 20.60 1.19
CA SER A 218 2.21 19.82 1.34
C SER A 218 1.02 20.73 1.61
N SER A 219 -0.17 20.32 1.17
CA SER A 219 -1.41 20.94 1.64
C SER A 219 -1.64 20.64 3.12
N ALA A 220 -2.30 21.55 3.84
CA ALA A 220 -2.63 21.32 5.25
C ALA A 220 -3.44 20.02 5.41
N LEU A 221 -3.00 19.15 6.31
CA LEU A 221 -3.70 17.94 6.70
C LEU A 221 -4.82 18.25 7.69
N GLU A 222 -5.85 17.42 7.69
CA GLU A 222 -6.97 17.53 8.63
C GLU A 222 -6.55 17.21 10.08
N THR A 223 -7.35 17.63 11.05
CA THR A 223 -7.06 17.36 12.47
C THR A 223 -7.20 15.86 12.79
N GLY A 224 -6.17 15.25 13.37
CA GLY A 224 -6.18 13.82 13.71
C GLY A 224 -6.03 12.87 12.51
N TYR A 225 -5.40 13.34 11.44
CA TYR A 225 -5.10 12.60 10.22
C TYR A 225 -4.33 11.29 10.48
N TRP A 226 -3.54 11.19 11.55
CA TRP A 226 -2.83 9.96 11.92
C TRP A 226 -3.74 8.73 12.00
N ARG A 227 -5.01 8.89 12.41
CA ARG A 227 -5.96 7.75 12.47
C ARG A 227 -6.30 7.23 11.09
N VAL A 228 -6.51 8.15 10.14
CA VAL A 228 -6.77 7.82 8.73
C VAL A 228 -5.56 7.11 8.14
N GLU A 229 -4.35 7.52 8.51
CA GLU A 229 -3.13 6.83 8.09
C GLU A 229 -3.01 5.43 8.68
N MET A 230 -3.31 5.24 9.97
CA MET A 230 -3.29 3.90 10.57
C MET A 230 -4.32 2.97 9.93
N GLU A 231 -5.51 3.48 9.63
CA GLU A 231 -6.54 2.75 8.90
C GLU A 231 -6.06 2.39 7.48
N ASN A 232 -5.41 3.33 6.79
CA ASN A 232 -4.85 3.08 5.47
C ASN A 232 -3.73 2.02 5.49
N ILE A 233 -2.77 2.12 6.43
CA ILE A 233 -1.69 1.15 6.59
C ILE A 233 -2.27 -0.25 6.86
N HIS A 234 -3.30 -0.36 7.70
CA HIS A 234 -4.01 -1.61 7.93
C HIS A 234 -4.75 -2.13 6.69
N ASN A 235 -5.44 -1.26 5.95
CA ASN A 235 -6.10 -1.66 4.71
C ASN A 235 -5.10 -2.15 3.66
N VAL A 236 -3.94 -1.48 3.55
CA VAL A 236 -2.84 -1.91 2.68
C VAL A 236 -2.29 -3.26 3.13
N SER A 237 -2.18 -3.53 4.43
CA SER A 237 -1.73 -4.83 4.94
C SER A 237 -2.64 -5.98 4.47
N ILE A 238 -3.95 -5.78 4.56
CA ILE A 238 -4.94 -6.76 4.11
C ILE A 238 -4.88 -6.95 2.58
N VAL A 239 -4.75 -5.86 1.81
CA VAL A 239 -4.61 -5.96 0.35
C VAL A 239 -3.32 -6.67 -0.04
N PHE A 240 -2.23 -6.43 0.69
CA PHE A 240 -0.96 -7.11 0.46
C PHE A 240 -1.08 -8.62 0.74
N ALA A 241 -1.77 -9.01 1.81
CA ALA A 241 -2.09 -10.40 2.13
C ALA A 241 -2.90 -11.06 1.00
N GLN A 242 -3.99 -10.42 0.56
CA GLN A 242 -4.79 -10.88 -0.58
C GLN A 242 -3.96 -11.06 -1.86
N ARG A 243 -3.07 -10.11 -2.15
CA ARG A 243 -2.20 -10.16 -3.32
C ARG A 243 -1.21 -11.30 -3.25
N ARG A 244 -0.69 -11.62 -2.08
CA ARG A 244 0.25 -12.73 -1.88
C ARG A 244 -0.40 -14.10 -2.09
N TYR A 245 -1.66 -14.32 -1.71
CA TYR A 245 -2.38 -15.54 -2.14
C TYR A 245 -2.49 -15.65 -3.66
N VAL A 246 -2.76 -14.53 -4.32
CA VAL A 246 -2.82 -14.47 -5.78
C VAL A 246 -1.46 -14.82 -6.39
N ASN A 247 -0.38 -14.26 -5.85
CA ASN A 247 0.98 -14.54 -6.30
C ASN A 247 1.42 -15.97 -5.99
N PHE A 248 0.92 -16.59 -4.92
CA PHE A 248 1.18 -18.01 -4.65
C PHE A 248 0.50 -18.91 -5.69
N ALA A 249 -0.76 -18.62 -6.06
CA ALA A 249 -1.49 -19.39 -7.07
C ALA A 249 -0.95 -19.16 -8.49
N ASN A 250 -0.50 -17.94 -8.80
CA ASN A 250 0.05 -17.55 -10.10
C ASN A 250 1.33 -16.74 -9.91
N PRO A 251 2.47 -17.39 -9.60
CA PRO A 251 3.72 -16.69 -9.36
C PRO A 251 4.23 -16.01 -10.63
N PRO A 252 4.70 -14.75 -10.54
CA PRO A 252 5.28 -14.08 -11.68
C PRO A 252 6.50 -14.84 -12.17
N ASN A 253 6.73 -14.85 -13.49
CA ASN A 253 7.94 -15.42 -14.07
C ASN A 253 9.10 -14.45 -13.92
N LEU A 254 9.56 -14.26 -12.68
CA LEU A 254 10.72 -13.44 -12.35
C LEU A 254 11.93 -14.33 -12.09
N GLU A 255 13.03 -13.98 -12.74
CA GLU A 255 14.34 -14.58 -12.52
C GLU A 255 15.04 -13.85 -11.37
N VAL A 256 15.25 -14.55 -10.25
CA VAL A 256 15.90 -13.97 -9.05
C VAL A 256 17.42 -13.99 -9.20
N ARG A 257 17.92 -15.00 -9.92
CA ARG A 257 19.33 -15.20 -10.26
C ARG A 257 19.41 -15.82 -11.65
N PRO A 258 20.54 -15.69 -12.37
CA PRO A 258 20.74 -16.36 -13.64
C PRO A 258 20.29 -17.83 -13.60
N ASN A 259 19.30 -18.19 -14.40
CA ASN A 259 18.64 -19.50 -14.53
C ASN A 259 17.80 -19.99 -13.31
N ILE A 260 17.47 -19.11 -12.36
CA ILE A 260 16.66 -19.45 -11.17
C ILE A 260 15.42 -18.57 -11.14
N THR A 261 14.26 -19.19 -11.36
CA THR A 261 12.95 -18.52 -11.28
C THR A 261 12.37 -18.61 -9.87
N ILE A 262 11.53 -17.64 -9.49
CA ILE A 262 10.81 -17.66 -8.20
C ILE A 262 10.07 -18.99 -7.97
N ARG A 263 9.59 -19.63 -9.04
CA ARG A 263 8.85 -20.90 -8.99
C ARG A 263 9.62 -22.03 -8.28
N GLN A 264 10.94 -22.02 -8.35
CA GLN A 264 11.79 -23.03 -7.70
C GLN A 264 11.81 -22.89 -6.17
N TYR A 265 11.41 -21.74 -5.63
CA TYR A 265 11.31 -21.47 -4.20
C TYR A 265 9.89 -21.64 -3.65
N LEU A 266 8.89 -21.93 -4.49
CA LEU A 266 7.55 -22.24 -4.00
C LEU A 266 7.57 -23.61 -3.32
N GLN A 267 7.32 -23.61 -2.01
CA GLN A 267 7.10 -24.84 -1.27
C GLN A 267 5.71 -25.38 -1.61
N GLU A 268 5.68 -26.60 -2.13
CA GLU A 268 4.42 -27.29 -2.40
C GLU A 268 3.67 -27.58 -1.08
N PRO A 269 2.35 -27.35 -1.02
CA PRO A 269 1.55 -27.74 0.14
C PRO A 269 1.44 -29.27 0.18
N GLY A 270 1.14 -29.85 1.36
CA GLY A 270 1.04 -31.31 1.53
C GLY A 270 0.07 -32.00 0.56
N GLU A 271 -1.03 -31.33 0.17
CA GLU A 271 -1.99 -31.82 -0.83
C GLU A 271 -2.07 -30.90 -2.08
N PRO A 272 -1.07 -30.92 -2.99
CA PRO A 272 -0.96 -29.94 -4.07
C PRO A 272 -2.13 -30.00 -5.06
N GLN A 273 -2.66 -31.20 -5.34
CA GLN A 273 -3.76 -31.41 -6.27
C GLN A 273 -5.07 -30.80 -5.77
N ARG A 274 -5.34 -30.94 -4.47
CA ARG A 274 -6.54 -30.37 -3.85
C ARG A 274 -6.45 -28.86 -3.80
N PHE A 275 -5.28 -28.31 -3.46
CA PHE A 275 -5.03 -26.87 -3.49
C PHE A 275 -5.23 -26.29 -4.88
N CYS A 276 -4.65 -26.90 -5.91
CA CYS A 276 -4.82 -26.48 -7.30
C CYS A 276 -6.30 -26.45 -7.74
N LYS A 277 -7.11 -27.40 -7.28
CA LYS A 277 -8.54 -27.44 -7.60
C LYS A 277 -9.34 -26.30 -6.97
N HIS A 278 -8.94 -25.81 -5.79
CA HIS A 278 -9.67 -24.80 -5.02
C HIS A 278 -9.09 -23.39 -5.14
N MET A 279 -7.78 -23.25 -5.36
CA MET A 279 -7.10 -21.97 -5.57
C MET A 279 -7.05 -21.63 -7.05
N LYS A 280 -8.09 -20.95 -7.53
CA LYS A 280 -8.18 -20.47 -8.91
C LYS A 280 -8.09 -18.96 -8.93
N VAL A 281 -7.09 -18.45 -9.64
CA VAL A 281 -6.94 -17.02 -9.91
C VAL A 281 -7.14 -16.78 -11.39
N ARG A 282 -7.76 -15.66 -11.73
CA ARG A 282 -7.89 -15.21 -13.11
C ARG A 282 -6.52 -14.81 -13.65
N SER A 283 -6.00 -15.56 -14.63
CA SER A 283 -4.80 -15.16 -15.37
C SER A 283 -5.15 -14.10 -16.43
N SER A 284 -4.33 -13.05 -16.54
CA SER A 284 -4.42 -12.05 -17.61
C SER A 284 -3.70 -12.48 -18.89
N GLU A 285 -2.74 -13.40 -18.79
CA GLU A 285 -1.97 -13.93 -19.93
C GLU A 285 -2.86 -14.70 -20.91
N HIS A 286 -3.93 -15.28 -20.39
CA HIS A 286 -4.90 -16.03 -21.18
C HIS A 286 -6.26 -15.33 -21.05
N SER A 287 -6.45 -14.29 -21.85
CA SER A 287 -7.76 -13.64 -21.96
C SER A 287 -8.72 -14.54 -22.74
N CYS A 288 -9.57 -15.29 -22.04
CA CYS A 288 -10.69 -15.99 -22.67
C CYS A 288 -11.77 -14.95 -23.05
N PHE A 289 -11.61 -14.31 -24.20
CA PHE A 289 -12.70 -13.54 -24.79
C PHE A 289 -13.80 -14.50 -25.20
N SER A 290 -15.04 -14.21 -24.80
CA SER A 290 -16.17 -14.96 -25.34
C SER A 290 -16.26 -14.67 -26.84
N VAL A 291 -15.87 -15.64 -27.65
CA VAL A 291 -15.92 -15.58 -29.12
C VAL A 291 -17.33 -15.20 -29.57
N ILE A 292 -18.36 -15.65 -28.86
CA ILE A 292 -19.76 -15.30 -29.10
C ILE A 292 -20.02 -13.81 -28.92
N LYS A 293 -19.53 -13.20 -27.82
CA LYS A 293 -19.70 -11.76 -27.60
C LYS A 293 -18.95 -10.95 -28.66
N LEU A 294 -17.71 -11.32 -28.97
CA LEU A 294 -16.92 -10.66 -30.02
C LEU A 294 -17.62 -10.78 -31.38
N ALA A 295 -18.06 -11.99 -31.75
CA ALA A 295 -18.79 -12.24 -32.98
C ALA A 295 -20.11 -11.48 -33.03
N SER A 296 -20.85 -11.39 -31.92
CA SER A 296 -22.11 -10.64 -31.86
C SER A 296 -21.91 -9.15 -32.15
N VAL A 297 -20.84 -8.54 -31.61
CA VAL A 297 -20.51 -7.13 -31.85
C VAL A 297 -20.11 -6.92 -33.31
N LEU A 298 -19.28 -7.82 -33.87
CA LEU A 298 -18.86 -7.75 -35.28
C LEU A 298 -20.03 -7.95 -36.25
N ILE A 299 -20.89 -8.96 -36.02
CA ILE A 299 -22.07 -9.23 -36.85
C ILE A 299 -23.05 -8.07 -36.75
N THR A 300 -23.34 -7.58 -35.55
CA THR A 300 -24.26 -6.43 -35.37
C THR A 300 -23.72 -5.18 -36.06
N GLY A 301 -22.42 -4.90 -35.91
CA GLY A 301 -21.77 -3.78 -36.61
C GLY A 301 -21.81 -3.93 -38.13
N ALA A 302 -21.52 -5.13 -38.65
CA ALA A 302 -21.58 -5.42 -40.08
C ALA A 302 -23.01 -5.28 -40.64
N ILE A 303 -24.02 -5.76 -39.91
CA ILE A 303 -25.43 -5.60 -40.30
C ILE A 303 -25.81 -4.12 -40.37
N ILE A 304 -25.42 -3.30 -39.38
CA ILE A 304 -25.69 -1.85 -39.40
C ILE A 304 -25.01 -1.18 -40.61
N MET A 305 -23.74 -1.51 -40.87
CA MET A 305 -23.01 -0.96 -42.02
C MET A 305 -23.63 -1.36 -43.36
N LEU A 306 -24.09 -2.61 -43.51
CA LEU A 306 -24.74 -3.10 -44.73
C LEU A 306 -26.17 -2.58 -44.90
N LEU A 307 -26.91 -2.41 -43.80
CA LEU A 307 -28.26 -1.86 -43.81
C LEU A 307 -28.27 -0.38 -44.16
N SER A 308 -27.25 0.39 -43.75
CA SER A 308 -27.17 1.83 -43.99
C SER A 308 -27.38 2.24 -45.47
N PRO A 309 -26.65 1.68 -46.47
CA PRO A 309 -26.90 1.98 -47.88
C PRO A 309 -28.09 1.22 -48.47
N ALA A 310 -28.50 0.08 -47.89
CA ALA A 310 -29.64 -0.69 -48.38
C ALA A 310 -31.00 -0.09 -47.99
N LEU A 311 -31.08 0.59 -46.84
CA LEU A 311 -32.30 1.21 -46.30
C LEU A 311 -32.96 2.17 -47.30
N PRO A 312 -32.23 3.12 -47.93
CA PRO A 312 -32.80 3.99 -48.96
C PRO A 312 -33.33 3.22 -50.18
N ALA A 313 -32.69 2.11 -50.56
CA ALA A 313 -33.05 1.28 -51.70
C ALA A 313 -34.30 0.41 -51.42
N ILE A 314 -34.47 -0.06 -50.18
CA ILE A 314 -35.66 -0.78 -49.70
C ILE A 314 -36.84 0.17 -49.55
N VAL A 315 -36.62 1.33 -48.90
CA VAL A 315 -37.63 2.38 -48.68
C VAL A 315 -38.15 2.96 -50.00
N SER A 316 -37.30 3.28 -50.99
CA SER A 316 -37.37 2.50 -52.23
C SER A 316 -38.68 2.00 -52.74
N ARG A 317 -38.60 0.69 -52.85
CA ARG A 317 -39.53 -0.18 -53.53
C ARG A 317 -40.87 -0.16 -52.82
N PHE A 318 -40.87 0.02 -51.50
CA PHE A 318 -42.09 0.15 -50.71
C PHE A 318 -42.81 1.49 -50.93
N GLN A 319 -42.08 2.61 -50.98
CA GLN A 319 -42.69 3.93 -51.19
C GLN A 319 -43.05 4.22 -52.66
N ARG A 320 -42.65 3.38 -53.63
CA ARG A 320 -43.05 3.54 -55.04
C ARG A 320 -44.57 3.57 -55.27
N ARG A 321 -45.37 3.04 -54.34
CA ARG A 321 -46.84 3.07 -54.41
C ARG A 321 -47.50 4.28 -53.74
N SER A 322 -46.76 5.14 -53.04
CA SER A 322 -47.31 6.28 -52.28
C SER A 322 -46.74 7.62 -52.75
N GLN A 323 -47.61 8.47 -53.34
CA GLN A 323 -47.33 9.83 -53.81
C GLN A 323 -46.60 10.73 -52.77
N PRO A 324 -47.01 10.82 -51.49
CA PRO A 324 -46.34 11.66 -50.50
C PRO A 324 -44.91 11.19 -50.12
N GLY A 325 -44.53 9.96 -50.48
CA GLY A 325 -43.19 9.43 -50.20
C GLY A 325 -42.07 10.06 -51.04
N ARG A 326 -42.38 10.61 -52.22
CA ARG A 326 -41.36 11.17 -53.13
C ARG A 326 -40.67 12.42 -52.57
N TYR A 327 -41.41 13.33 -51.95
CA TYR A 327 -40.86 14.57 -51.41
C TYR A 327 -39.96 14.32 -50.20
N ARG A 328 -40.42 13.52 -49.24
CA ARG A 328 -39.63 13.11 -48.05
C ARG A 328 -38.34 12.39 -48.43
N ARG A 329 -38.36 11.66 -49.54
CA ARG A 329 -37.20 10.91 -50.03
C ARG A 329 -36.11 11.77 -50.65
N MET A 330 -36.50 12.85 -51.36
CA MET A 330 -35.53 13.85 -51.84
C MET A 330 -34.85 14.55 -50.67
N SER A 331 -35.63 15.02 -49.70
CA SER A 331 -35.09 15.62 -48.47
C SER A 331 -34.12 14.68 -47.73
N TRP A 332 -34.48 13.40 -47.55
CA TRP A 332 -33.61 12.46 -46.85
C TRP A 332 -32.30 12.17 -47.61
N SER A 333 -32.34 12.15 -48.94
CA SER A 333 -31.13 11.99 -49.77
C SER A 333 -30.21 13.21 -49.76
N GLU A 334 -30.75 14.40 -49.52
CA GLU A 334 -30.01 15.65 -49.42
C GLU A 334 -29.33 15.84 -48.05
N THR A 335 -29.94 15.31 -46.98
CA THR A 335 -29.37 15.33 -45.61
C THR A 335 -28.32 14.26 -45.31
N ASN A 336 -27.95 13.41 -46.27
CA ASN A 336 -26.93 12.38 -46.04
C ASN A 336 -25.55 13.02 -45.77
N ILE A 337 -24.91 12.63 -44.67
CA ILE A 337 -23.64 13.20 -44.18
C ILE A 337 -22.54 13.24 -45.25
N MET A 338 -22.43 12.23 -46.12
CA MET A 338 -21.42 12.25 -47.18
C MET A 338 -21.63 13.37 -48.20
N ARG A 339 -22.88 13.73 -48.51
CA ARG A 339 -23.17 14.85 -49.43
C ARG A 339 -23.02 16.20 -48.74
N LEU A 340 -23.29 16.27 -47.45
CA LEU A 340 -22.98 17.44 -46.63
C LEU A 340 -21.46 17.70 -46.58
N HIS A 341 -20.64 16.68 -46.32
CA HIS A 341 -19.18 16.80 -46.36
C HIS A 341 -18.66 17.19 -47.75
N GLN A 342 -19.23 16.64 -48.81
CA GLN A 342 -18.82 16.97 -50.18
C GLN A 342 -19.21 18.39 -50.61
N ARG A 343 -20.33 18.93 -50.09
CA ARG A 343 -20.66 20.36 -50.22
C ARG A 343 -19.71 21.24 -49.42
N TYR A 344 -19.45 20.87 -48.16
CA TYR A 344 -18.58 21.66 -47.29
C TYR A 344 -17.12 21.73 -47.79
N LEU A 345 -16.61 20.65 -48.38
CA LEU A 345 -15.28 20.61 -49.01
C LEU A 345 -15.26 21.17 -50.44
N GLY A 346 -16.43 21.37 -51.05
CA GLY A 346 -16.59 21.91 -52.40
C GLY A 346 -16.88 23.40 -52.44
N ASP A 347 -17.15 24.04 -51.30
CA ASP A 347 -17.28 25.50 -51.19
C ASP A 347 -15.90 26.13 -50.94
N PRO A 348 -15.33 26.87 -51.92
CA PRO A 348 -14.09 27.61 -51.73
C PRO A 348 -14.24 28.85 -50.81
N GLU A 349 -15.44 29.13 -50.28
CA GLU A 349 -15.71 30.34 -49.46
C GLU A 349 -15.63 30.12 -47.93
N ILE A 350 -15.38 28.91 -47.42
CA ILE A 350 -15.26 28.66 -45.97
C ILE A 350 -13.80 28.37 -45.55
N GLY A 351 -12.87 29.00 -46.27
CA GLY A 351 -11.46 29.14 -45.87
C GLY A 351 -11.19 30.56 -45.40
N LEU A 352 -11.57 30.88 -44.16
CA LEU A 352 -11.04 31.99 -43.37
C LEU A 352 -10.93 31.56 -41.91
#